data_AF-A0A1E5V2F9-F1
#
_entry.id   AF-A0A1E5V2F9-F1
#
_cell.length_a   1.000
_cell.length_b   1.000
_cell.length_c   1.000
_cell.angle_alpha   90.00
_cell.angle_beta   90.00
_cell.angle_gamma   90.00
#
_symmetry.space_group_name_H-M   'P 1'
#
loop_
_entity.id
_entity.type
_entity.pdbx_description
1 polymer ?
#
loop_
_entity_poly.entity_id
_entity_poly.type
_entity_poly.pdbx_seq_one_letter_code
_entity_poly.pdbx_strand_id
1 'polypeptide(L)'
;MSSFQPQEIAAASKLCAAGCGFFGSQATHDMCSVCFKKHHCVVTGGPGASSPAMAGSVVAVKAAAAVAAPGASISFAPGVAEAAVSSSSAPEAVKKAQPIRCVACYKKVGLTGFVCRCGKTFCGRHRYAEEHGCAFDFKGAGRDTIARANPLIKGEKLTGKI
;
A
#
# COMPACT_ATOMS: atom_id res chain seq x y z
N MET A 1 28.49 27.01 -32.43
CA MET A 1 27.03 26.88 -32.66
C MET A 1 26.61 25.53 -32.12
N SER A 2 25.70 25.47 -31.15
CA SER A 2 25.25 24.21 -30.54
C SER A 2 23.74 24.28 -30.33
N SER A 3 22.98 23.86 -31.35
CA SER A 3 21.52 24.01 -31.39
C SER A 3 20.85 23.03 -30.42
N PHE A 4 20.55 23.49 -29.21
CA PHE A 4 19.76 22.73 -28.24
C PHE A 4 18.30 22.71 -28.71
N GLN A 5 17.89 21.66 -29.43
CA GLN A 5 16.49 21.43 -29.77
C GLN A 5 15.75 20.97 -28.50
N PRO A 6 14.69 21.69 -28.04
CA PRO A 6 13.77 21.13 -27.07
C PRO A 6 13.04 19.96 -27.72
N GLN A 7 13.08 18.77 -27.11
CA GLN A 7 12.15 17.71 -27.48
C GLN A 7 10.76 18.12 -26.98
N GLU A 8 9.78 18.22 -27.88
CA GLU A 8 8.41 18.62 -27.52
C GLU A 8 7.69 17.52 -26.74
N ILE A 9 7.91 17.49 -25.42
CA ILE A 9 7.09 16.72 -24.47
C ILE A 9 5.78 17.49 -24.21
N ALA A 10 5.07 17.82 -25.29
CA ALA A 10 3.81 18.55 -25.34
C ALA A 10 2.66 17.70 -25.91
N ALA A 11 2.83 16.38 -25.95
CA ALA A 11 1.76 15.43 -26.25
C ALA A 11 0.72 15.44 -25.12
N ALA A 12 -0.27 16.34 -25.22
CA ALA A 12 -1.36 16.48 -24.27
C ALA A 12 -2.04 15.12 -24.00
N SER A 13 -2.41 14.86 -22.74
CA SER A 13 -2.94 13.57 -22.29
C SER A 13 -4.34 13.30 -22.84
N LYS A 14 -4.40 12.76 -24.06
CA LYS A 14 -5.63 12.34 -24.74
C LYS A 14 -6.37 11.27 -23.92
N LEU A 15 -7.70 11.29 -23.98
CA LEU A 15 -8.52 10.19 -23.48
C LEU A 15 -8.43 8.98 -24.42
N CYS A 16 -8.63 7.79 -23.87
CA CYS A 16 -8.56 6.53 -24.59
C CYS A 16 -9.53 6.52 -25.79
N ALA A 17 -9.01 6.21 -26.98
CA ALA A 17 -9.77 6.16 -28.24
C ALA A 17 -11.01 5.24 -28.19
N ALA A 18 -10.99 4.20 -27.34
CA ALA A 18 -12.15 3.35 -27.04
C ALA A 18 -13.17 3.94 -26.03
N GLY A 19 -13.17 5.26 -25.79
CA GLY A 19 -14.20 6.01 -25.04
C GLY A 19 -14.26 5.78 -23.53
N CYS A 20 -13.38 4.97 -22.94
CA CYS A 20 -13.51 4.47 -21.56
C CYS A 20 -13.12 5.44 -20.43
N GLY A 21 -12.92 6.74 -20.72
CA GLY A 21 -12.63 7.78 -19.72
C GLY A 21 -11.23 7.77 -19.09
N PHE A 22 -10.40 6.73 -19.33
CA PHE A 22 -9.00 6.69 -18.90
C PHE A 22 -8.06 7.26 -19.98
N PHE A 23 -6.87 7.72 -19.62
CA PHE A 23 -5.90 8.29 -20.57
C PHE A 23 -5.26 7.27 -21.52
N GLY A 24 -5.10 7.65 -22.79
CA GLY A 24 -4.35 6.90 -23.79
C GLY A 24 -2.89 7.35 -23.88
N SER A 25 -2.04 6.55 -24.52
CA SER A 25 -0.68 6.95 -24.89
C SER A 25 -0.44 6.70 -26.38
N GLN A 26 0.37 7.53 -27.03
CA GLN A 26 0.67 7.36 -28.45
C GLN A 26 1.36 6.00 -28.74
N ALA A 27 2.16 5.50 -27.79
CA ALA A 27 2.78 4.16 -27.84
C ALA A 27 1.77 3.00 -27.73
N THR A 28 0.52 3.27 -27.36
CA THR A 28 -0.59 2.31 -27.28
C THR A 28 -1.76 2.72 -28.17
N HIS A 29 -1.49 3.37 -29.32
CA HIS A 29 -2.48 3.89 -30.27
C HIS A 29 -3.57 4.78 -29.62
N ASP A 30 -3.16 5.63 -28.68
CA ASP A 30 -4.05 6.44 -27.84
C ASP A 30 -5.11 5.63 -27.08
N MET A 31 -4.84 4.36 -26.75
CA MET A 31 -5.70 3.49 -25.94
C MET A 31 -5.14 3.28 -24.54
N CYS A 32 -6.00 3.09 -23.54
CA CYS A 32 -5.56 2.69 -22.20
C CYS A 32 -5.09 1.22 -22.17
N SER A 33 -4.29 0.84 -21.17
CA SER A 33 -3.72 -0.51 -21.04
C SER A 33 -4.76 -1.64 -21.06
N VAL A 34 -5.99 -1.40 -20.59
CA VAL A 34 -7.09 -2.36 -20.60
C VAL A 34 -7.72 -2.48 -21.99
N CYS A 35 -8.02 -1.36 -22.66
CA CYS A 35 -8.62 -1.37 -23.99
C CYS A 35 -7.63 -1.82 -25.06
N PHE A 36 -6.37 -1.35 -25.00
CA PHE A 36 -5.29 -1.82 -25.87
C PHE A 36 -5.19 -3.35 -25.85
N LYS A 37 -5.20 -3.95 -24.65
CA LYS A 37 -5.11 -5.41 -24.50
C LYS A 37 -6.37 -6.16 -24.98
N LYS A 38 -7.55 -5.54 -24.94
CA LYS A 38 -8.81 -6.09 -25.48
C LYS A 38 -8.92 -6.02 -27.01
N HIS A 39 -8.33 -5.01 -27.65
CA HIS A 39 -8.40 -4.87 -29.11
C HIS A 39 -7.23 -5.59 -29.79
N HIS A 40 -6.01 -5.48 -29.28
CA HIS A 40 -4.84 -6.16 -29.88
C HIS A 40 -4.84 -7.69 -29.69
N CYS A 41 -5.67 -8.26 -28.79
CA CYS A 41 -5.92 -9.71 -28.77
C CYS A 41 -6.92 -10.20 -29.83
N VAL A 42 -7.54 -9.28 -30.59
CA VAL A 42 -8.45 -9.60 -31.72
C VAL A 42 -7.74 -9.41 -33.06
N VAL A 43 -6.84 -8.43 -33.16
CA VAL A 43 -6.18 -8.01 -34.43
C VAL A 43 -5.11 -9.01 -34.94
N THR A 44 -4.83 -10.11 -34.23
CA THR A 44 -4.14 -11.27 -34.82
C THR A 44 -5.06 -12.14 -35.70
N GLY A 45 -6.36 -11.83 -35.76
CA GLY A 45 -7.29 -12.24 -36.81
C GLY A 45 -7.58 -11.10 -37.80
N GLY A 46 -7.85 -11.46 -39.06
CA GLY A 46 -8.02 -10.52 -40.17
C GLY A 46 -9.27 -9.61 -40.11
N PRO A 47 -9.37 -8.62 -41.03
CA PRO A 47 -10.27 -7.49 -40.88
C PRO A 47 -11.72 -7.74 -41.33
N GLY A 48 -12.66 -7.07 -40.65
CA GLY A 48 -14.04 -6.84 -41.10
C GLY A 48 -14.50 -5.46 -40.63
N ALA A 49 -14.93 -4.60 -41.56
CA ALA A 49 -15.25 -3.19 -41.27
C ALA A 49 -16.75 -2.94 -41.15
N SER A 50 -17.17 -2.07 -40.21
CA SER A 50 -18.40 -1.26 -40.33
C SER A 50 -18.50 -0.15 -39.26
N SER A 51 -19.17 0.93 -39.63
CA SER A 51 -19.61 2.12 -38.86
C SER A 51 -20.75 2.77 -39.68
N PRO A 52 -21.53 3.79 -39.22
CA PRO A 52 -21.41 4.64 -38.04
C PRO A 52 -22.70 4.51 -37.14
N ALA A 53 -23.36 5.49 -36.47
CA ALA A 53 -23.20 6.95 -36.40
C ALA A 53 -23.89 7.62 -35.17
N MET A 54 -23.23 8.68 -34.67
CA MET A 54 -23.76 10.02 -34.30
C MET A 54 -24.85 10.27 -33.21
N ALA A 55 -24.74 11.50 -32.66
CA ALA A 55 -25.65 12.25 -31.77
C ALA A 55 -25.81 11.76 -30.31
N GLY A 56 -25.90 12.64 -29.28
CA GLY A 56 -25.65 14.09 -29.25
C GLY A 56 -26.16 14.82 -27.98
N SER A 57 -25.82 16.11 -27.84
CA SER A 57 -26.38 17.13 -26.92
C SER A 57 -25.69 17.41 -25.55
N VAL A 58 -26.12 18.53 -24.93
CA VAL A 58 -25.53 19.36 -23.84
C VAL A 58 -26.22 19.11 -22.46
N VAL A 59 -25.74 19.54 -21.27
CA VAL A 59 -25.50 20.92 -20.74
C VAL A 59 -24.59 20.95 -19.48
N ALA A 60 -24.27 22.16 -18.97
CA ALA A 60 -23.41 22.44 -17.79
C ALA A 60 -24.12 22.20 -16.42
N VAL A 61 -23.49 22.38 -15.23
CA VAL A 61 -23.29 23.70 -14.54
C VAL A 61 -22.42 23.60 -13.26
N LYS A 62 -21.58 24.64 -13.02
CA LYS A 62 -20.91 25.11 -11.76
C LYS A 62 -19.81 24.27 -11.05
N ALA A 63 -19.08 24.96 -10.15
CA ALA A 63 -17.87 24.52 -9.46
C ALA A 63 -17.67 25.23 -8.09
N ALA A 64 -16.92 24.60 -7.17
CA ALA A 64 -16.20 25.14 -5.99
C ALA A 64 -15.53 23.99 -5.19
N ALA A 65 -14.54 24.14 -4.29
CA ALA A 65 -13.38 25.05 -4.20
C ALA A 65 -12.45 24.61 -3.03
N ALA A 66 -11.12 24.75 -3.17
CA ALA A 66 -10.08 24.65 -2.11
C ALA A 66 -9.94 23.28 -1.38
N VAL A 67 -8.91 22.97 -0.56
CA VAL A 67 -7.73 23.73 -0.06
C VAL A 67 -6.42 22.88 -0.18
N ALA A 68 -5.30 23.32 0.40
CA ALA A 68 -3.93 22.88 0.12
C ALA A 68 -3.36 21.72 0.98
N ALA A 69 -2.13 21.30 0.66
CA ALA A 69 -1.28 20.31 1.33
C ALA A 69 -0.55 20.92 2.58
N PRO A 70 0.51 20.34 3.24
CA PRO A 70 1.60 19.48 2.72
C PRO A 70 1.96 18.23 3.57
N GLY A 71 2.98 17.48 3.14
CA GLY A 71 3.64 16.43 3.93
C GLY A 71 4.74 15.72 3.14
N ALA A 72 6.01 15.88 3.53
CA ALA A 72 7.15 15.34 2.79
C ALA A 72 7.51 13.90 3.20
N SER A 73 7.79 13.04 2.23
CA SER A 73 8.23 11.65 2.46
C SER A 73 9.73 11.52 2.27
N ILE A 74 10.48 11.41 3.37
CA ILE A 74 11.93 11.17 3.37
C ILE A 74 12.16 9.65 3.43
N SER A 75 12.68 9.06 2.35
CA SER A 75 13.04 7.65 2.31
C SER A 75 14.47 7.43 2.81
N PHE A 76 14.62 6.76 3.95
CA PHE A 76 15.91 6.31 4.48
C PHE A 76 15.89 4.78 4.64
N ALA A 77 16.82 4.09 3.99
CA ALA A 77 17.27 2.75 4.39
C ALA A 77 18.36 2.93 5.47
N PRO A 78 18.50 2.02 6.45
CA PRO A 78 18.90 0.62 6.23
C PRO A 78 18.01 -0.36 7.02
N GLY A 79 18.29 -1.66 7.16
CA GLY A 79 19.45 -2.45 6.74
C GLY A 79 19.22 -3.96 6.85
N VAL A 80 20.26 -4.75 6.55
CA VAL A 80 20.21 -6.21 6.60
C VAL A 80 19.94 -6.74 8.02
N ALA A 81 19.09 -7.76 8.12
CA ALA A 81 18.93 -8.56 9.33
C ALA A 81 19.71 -9.86 9.16
N GLU A 82 20.81 -10.01 9.90
CA GLU A 82 21.59 -11.25 9.94
C GLU A 82 20.97 -12.27 10.92
N ALA A 83 21.42 -13.51 10.86
CA ALA A 83 20.71 -14.67 11.37
C ALA A 83 20.70 -14.82 12.91
N ALA A 84 19.65 -15.47 13.41
CA ALA A 84 19.67 -16.27 14.63
C ALA A 84 18.99 -17.62 14.34
N VAL A 85 19.72 -18.72 14.51
CA VAL A 85 19.29 -20.08 14.08
C VAL A 85 18.86 -20.93 15.26
N SER A 86 17.67 -21.52 15.19
CA SER A 86 17.18 -22.68 15.96
C SER A 86 15.83 -23.14 15.38
N SER A 87 15.48 -24.42 15.23
CA SER A 87 16.14 -25.67 15.69
C SER A 87 16.05 -26.76 14.61
N SER A 88 16.84 -27.82 14.75
CA SER A 88 16.90 -28.95 13.80
C SER A 88 15.88 -30.07 14.06
N SER A 89 15.68 -30.91 13.03
CA SER A 89 15.26 -32.33 13.05
C SER A 89 13.76 -32.71 13.12
N ALA A 90 13.49 -33.92 12.58
CA ALA A 90 12.21 -34.65 12.46
C ALA A 90 11.19 -34.14 11.38
N PRO A 91 10.88 -34.92 10.32
CA PRO A 91 9.99 -34.49 9.24
C PRO A 91 8.67 -35.27 9.17
N GLU A 92 7.58 -34.75 9.77
CA GLU A 92 6.25 -35.39 9.67
C GLU A 92 5.10 -34.44 9.30
N ALA A 93 4.25 -34.94 8.39
CA ALA A 93 2.94 -34.41 7.99
C ALA A 93 2.88 -32.92 7.59
N VAL A 94 2.78 -32.67 6.27
CA VAL A 94 2.35 -31.38 5.70
C VAL A 94 0.88 -31.13 6.02
N LYS A 95 0.60 -30.71 7.27
CA LYS A 95 -0.72 -30.30 7.75
C LYS A 95 -1.11 -29.03 6.99
N LYS A 96 -2.04 -29.16 6.05
CA LYS A 96 -2.53 -28.07 5.18
C LYS A 96 -2.78 -26.81 6.02
N ALA A 97 -2.07 -25.73 5.71
CA ALA A 97 -2.04 -24.52 6.52
C ALA A 97 -3.46 -24.00 6.76
N GLN A 98 -3.92 -24.04 8.02
CA GLN A 98 -5.28 -23.66 8.36
C GLN A 98 -5.49 -22.17 8.04
N PRO A 99 -6.59 -21.79 7.38
CA PRO A 99 -6.74 -20.44 6.85
C PRO A 99 -6.87 -19.44 7.99
N ILE A 100 -5.87 -18.56 8.12
CA ILE A 100 -5.80 -17.55 9.17
C ILE A 100 -7.07 -16.67 9.10
N ARG A 101 -7.76 -16.58 10.24
CA ARG A 101 -9.04 -15.88 10.43
C ARG A 101 -8.91 -14.86 11.58
N CYS A 102 -9.68 -13.79 11.49
CA CYS A 102 -9.85 -12.83 12.59
C CYS A 102 -10.59 -13.50 13.75
N VAL A 103 -10.10 -13.39 14.99
CA VAL A 103 -10.77 -13.98 16.16
C VAL A 103 -12.05 -13.23 16.56
N ALA A 104 -12.12 -11.92 16.34
CA ALA A 104 -13.30 -11.11 16.67
C ALA A 104 -14.47 -11.23 15.69
N CYS A 105 -14.22 -11.58 14.41
CA CYS A 105 -15.27 -11.61 13.38
C CYS A 105 -15.19 -12.78 12.39
N TYR A 106 -14.32 -13.77 12.63
CA TYR A 106 -14.13 -15.02 11.88
C TYR A 106 -13.85 -14.93 10.37
N LYS A 107 -13.80 -13.71 9.81
CA LYS A 107 -13.44 -13.45 8.41
C LYS A 107 -12.01 -13.90 8.14
N LYS A 108 -11.76 -14.57 7.01
CA LYS A 108 -10.41 -14.93 6.58
C LYS A 108 -9.59 -13.65 6.40
N VAL A 109 -8.38 -13.65 6.96
CA VAL A 109 -7.38 -12.59 6.80
C VAL A 109 -6.18 -13.06 5.98
N GLY A 110 -5.97 -14.38 5.86
CA GLY A 110 -4.88 -14.93 5.06
C GLY A 110 -3.52 -14.39 5.53
N LEU A 111 -2.67 -13.98 4.59
CA LEU A 111 -1.34 -13.45 4.88
C LEU A 111 -1.36 -12.08 5.57
N THR A 112 -2.44 -11.30 5.45
CA THR A 112 -2.55 -9.93 6.01
C THR A 112 -3.23 -9.89 7.39
N GLY A 113 -3.13 -10.98 8.15
CA GLY A 113 -3.59 -11.06 9.53
C GLY A 113 -2.65 -10.39 10.53
N PHE A 114 -3.15 -9.46 11.33
CA PHE A 114 -2.37 -8.80 12.39
C PHE A 114 -2.40 -9.64 13.67
N VAL A 115 -1.24 -10.08 14.16
CA VAL A 115 -1.11 -10.74 15.47
C VAL A 115 -1.05 -9.67 16.56
N CYS A 116 -1.94 -9.73 17.56
CA CYS A 116 -1.90 -8.86 18.72
C CYS A 116 -0.99 -9.45 19.82
N ARG A 117 -0.54 -8.61 20.77
CA ARG A 117 0.29 -9.03 21.93
C ARG A 117 -0.36 -10.11 22.80
N CYS A 118 -1.69 -10.27 22.72
CA CYS A 118 -2.44 -11.34 23.37
C CYS A 118 -2.38 -12.70 22.64
N GLY A 119 -1.62 -12.84 21.55
CA GLY A 119 -1.41 -14.08 20.78
C GLY A 119 -2.52 -14.44 19.78
N LYS A 120 -3.53 -13.57 19.60
CA LYS A 120 -4.66 -13.78 18.68
C LYS A 120 -4.49 -12.94 17.40
N THR A 121 -5.02 -13.45 16.29
CA THR A 121 -4.91 -12.80 14.97
C THR A 121 -6.21 -12.09 14.57
N PHE A 122 -6.08 -10.92 13.97
CA PHE A 122 -7.19 -10.03 13.64
C PHE A 122 -7.11 -9.46 12.22
N CYS A 123 -8.23 -8.93 11.71
CA CYS A 123 -8.27 -8.18 10.47
C CYS A 123 -7.91 -6.70 10.69
N GLY A 124 -7.73 -5.94 9.61
CA GLY A 124 -7.38 -4.52 9.67
C GLY A 124 -8.41 -3.58 10.31
N ARG A 125 -9.58 -4.09 10.73
CA ARG A 125 -10.47 -3.40 11.69
C ARG A 125 -9.99 -3.74 13.11
N HIS A 126 -10.34 -4.94 13.61
CA HIS A 126 -10.09 -5.43 14.97
C HIS A 126 -8.62 -5.61 15.41
N ARG A 127 -7.65 -5.03 14.69
CA ARG A 127 -6.24 -4.92 15.03
C ARG A 127 -6.01 -4.18 16.36
N TYR A 128 -6.82 -3.16 16.63
CA TYR A 128 -6.72 -2.30 17.82
C TYR A 128 -7.23 -3.01 19.08
N ALA A 129 -6.72 -2.62 20.25
CA ALA A 129 -6.92 -3.34 21.51
C ALA A 129 -8.36 -3.20 22.04
N GLU A 130 -8.95 -2.02 21.85
CA GLU A 130 -10.34 -1.70 22.14
C GLU A 130 -11.32 -2.51 21.27
N GLU A 131 -11.03 -2.68 19.97
CA GLU A 131 -11.93 -3.39 19.03
C GLU A 131 -12.09 -4.90 19.30
N HIS A 132 -11.23 -5.52 20.11
CA HIS A 132 -11.33 -6.94 20.46
C HIS A 132 -11.26 -7.23 21.97
N GLY A 133 -11.45 -6.22 22.83
CA GLY A 133 -11.46 -6.39 24.28
C GLY A 133 -10.16 -7.02 24.81
N CYS A 134 -9.01 -6.48 24.40
CA CYS A 134 -7.72 -7.13 24.60
C CYS A 134 -7.31 -7.24 26.08
N ALA A 135 -7.46 -8.44 26.66
CA ALA A 135 -7.09 -8.76 28.05
C ALA A 135 -5.56 -8.83 28.33
N PHE A 136 -4.73 -8.12 27.56
CA PHE A 136 -3.28 -8.02 27.77
C PHE A 136 -2.96 -6.69 28.46
N ASP A 137 -2.16 -6.69 29.53
CA ASP A 137 -1.79 -5.44 30.20
C ASP A 137 -0.70 -4.66 29.44
N PHE A 138 -1.13 -3.77 28.56
CA PHE A 138 -0.26 -2.83 27.85
C PHE A 138 0.41 -1.81 28.79
N LYS A 139 -0.14 -1.52 29.98
CA LYS A 139 0.40 -0.52 30.93
C LYS A 139 1.49 -1.11 31.82
N GLY A 140 1.33 -2.35 32.29
CA GLY A 140 2.40 -3.13 32.92
C GLY A 140 3.54 -3.37 31.94
N ALA A 141 3.27 -4.05 30.83
CA ALA A 141 4.29 -4.35 29.83
C ALA A 141 4.99 -3.10 29.26
N GLY A 142 4.28 -1.97 29.15
CA GLY A 142 4.86 -0.68 28.77
C GLY A 142 5.86 -0.14 29.80
N ARG A 143 5.45 -0.08 31.09
CA ARG A 143 6.35 0.32 32.19
C ARG A 143 7.57 -0.59 32.29
N ASP A 144 7.39 -1.91 32.14
CA ASP A 144 8.49 -2.87 32.19
C ASP A 144 9.49 -2.68 31.04
N THR A 145 9.02 -2.35 29.82
CA THR A 145 9.93 -2.02 28.71
C THR A 145 10.68 -0.71 28.94
N ILE A 146 10.02 0.33 29.49
CA ILE A 146 10.66 1.61 29.78
C ILE A 146 11.68 1.46 30.91
N ALA A 147 11.35 0.74 31.98
CA ALA A 147 12.24 0.51 33.12
C ALA A 147 13.51 -0.27 32.74
N ARG A 148 13.43 -1.16 31.74
CA ARG A 148 14.59 -1.89 31.19
C ARG A 148 15.43 -1.05 30.22
N ALA A 149 14.81 -0.09 29.53
CA ALA A 149 15.45 0.76 28.53
C ALA A 149 16.06 2.06 29.10
N ASN A 150 15.62 2.50 30.28
CA ASN A 150 16.08 3.74 30.90
C ASN A 150 17.51 3.57 31.47
N PRO A 151 18.53 4.29 30.97
CA PRO A 151 19.89 4.18 31.50
C PRO A 151 19.98 4.71 32.93
N LEU A 152 20.77 4.03 33.77
CA LEU A 152 20.95 4.41 35.17
C LEU A 152 21.89 5.63 35.31
N ILE A 153 21.33 6.83 35.20
CA ILE A 153 22.04 8.09 35.42
C ILE A 153 22.43 8.20 36.90
N LYS A 154 23.65 7.78 37.23
CA LYS A 154 24.28 7.94 38.55
C LYS A 154 25.23 9.13 38.50
N GLY A 155 24.75 10.31 38.89
CA GLY A 155 25.62 11.47 39.14
C GLY A 155 26.43 11.28 40.43
N GLU A 156 27.65 11.81 40.45
CA GLU A 156 28.46 11.86 41.67
C GLU A 156 27.84 12.84 42.68
N LYS A 157 27.80 12.44 43.97
CA LYS A 157 27.19 13.25 45.02
C LYS A 157 28.17 14.34 45.47
N LEU A 158 27.94 15.57 45.04
CA LEU A 158 28.67 16.75 45.51
C LEU A 158 28.63 16.82 47.06
N THR A 159 29.79 16.66 47.68
CA THR A 159 29.99 16.69 49.14
C THR A 159 30.33 18.09 49.66
N GLY A 160 30.81 18.99 48.80
CA GLY A 160 30.95 20.40 49.11
C GLY A 160 29.61 21.13 49.01
N LYS A 161 29.15 21.68 50.14
CA LYS A 161 28.23 22.83 50.13
C LYS A 161 29.07 24.09 49.94
N ILE A 162 28.56 25.01 49.12
CA ILE A 162 29.04 26.38 48.96
C ILE A 162 28.20 27.26 49.91
#